data_AF-A0A6V7H367-F1
#
_entry.id   AF-A0A6V7H367-F1
#
_cell.length_a   1.000
_cell.length_b   1.000
_cell.length_c   1.000
_cell.angle_alpha   90.00
_cell.angle_beta   90.00
_cell.angle_gamma   90.00
#
_symmetry.space_group_name_H-M   'P 1'
#
loop_
_entity.id
_entity.type
_entity.pdbx_description
1 polymer ?
#
loop_
_entity_poly.entity_id
_entity_poly.type
_entity_poly.pdbx_seq_one_letter_code
_entity_poly.pdbx_strand_id
1 'polypeptide(L)'
;MQHATVSSTVSQIERVFTAASHKKVWDHFTKAQRKNIEMWKKQSSEIKAVQLEESLMEGEGEMEVSDSEEEPQRKKTRNQSDAHDDVERLQTLKEENDSLRCQLEAYKNEVDLLKSETKSEIDAKDKQTKMLQQTLKGMQEQLMQSRKQQAQDDQKIKDLTVKLNATKKEEPSESEIITLDKDDDVNLEEPRTPKQLVLTSSLVQISQKDAKLIGLIATFLHIHPFGASVDYLWSYLQKMEPGIKPNEVEALMQRFPQVFKQDLFGIGANMERRWQFSGFNVYRNH
;
A
#
# COMPACT_ATOMS: atom_id res chain seq x y z
N MET A 1 -31.30 16.61 8.22
CA MET A 1 -31.91 15.27 8.42
C MET A 1 -30.89 14.13 8.32
N GLN A 2 -29.98 14.12 7.34
CA GLN A 2 -28.95 13.07 7.19
C GLN A 2 -27.94 12.99 8.35
N HIS A 3 -27.42 14.12 8.86
CA HIS A 3 -26.50 14.14 10.01
C HIS A 3 -27.11 13.52 11.29
N ALA A 4 -28.39 13.80 11.58
CA ALA A 4 -29.09 13.22 12.73
C ALA A 4 -29.27 11.70 12.61
N THR A 5 -29.53 11.19 11.39
CA THR A 5 -29.63 9.76 11.12
C THR A 5 -28.28 9.06 11.29
N VAL A 6 -27.18 9.67 10.84
CA VAL A 6 -25.83 9.12 10.98
C VAL A 6 -25.37 9.09 12.44
N SER A 7 -25.64 10.15 13.21
CA SER A 7 -25.33 10.18 14.65
C SER A 7 -26.10 9.10 15.43
N SER A 8 -27.35 8.83 15.05
CA SER A 8 -28.17 7.77 15.63
C SER A 8 -27.63 6.36 15.32
N THR A 9 -27.17 6.11 14.08
CA THR A 9 -26.64 4.80 13.70
C THR A 9 -25.30 4.50 14.38
N VAL A 10 -24.40 5.48 14.48
CA VAL A 10 -23.12 5.35 15.20
C VAL A 10 -23.35 5.02 16.68
N SER A 11 -24.31 5.70 17.32
CA SER A 11 -24.68 5.42 18.70
C SER A 11 -25.24 4.00 18.90
N GLN A 12 -25.97 3.47 17.92
CA GLN A 12 -26.46 2.09 17.95
C GLN A 12 -25.32 1.07 17.80
N ILE A 13 -24.34 1.36 16.95
CA ILE A 13 -23.13 0.54 16.77
C ILE A 13 -22.32 0.46 18.07
N GLU A 14 -22.14 1.57 18.80
CA GLU A 14 -21.44 1.56 20.09
C GLU A 14 -22.13 0.68 21.14
N ARG A 15 -23.47 0.70 21.17
CA ARG A 15 -24.24 -0.18 22.07
C ARG A 15 -23.99 -1.66 21.76
N VAL A 16 -23.91 -2.03 20.48
CA VAL A 16 -23.60 -3.40 20.05
C VAL A 16 -22.18 -3.79 20.46
N PHE A 17 -21.19 -2.93 20.26
CA PHE A 17 -19.82 -3.23 20.67
C PHE A 17 -19.64 -3.29 22.19
N THR A 18 -20.38 -2.48 22.94
CA THR A 18 -20.40 -2.54 24.41
C THR A 18 -20.98 -3.87 24.88
N ALA A 19 -22.11 -4.30 24.32
CA ALA A 19 -22.71 -5.60 24.62
C ALA A 19 -21.81 -6.77 24.20
N ALA A 20 -21.14 -6.68 23.05
CA ALA A 20 -20.18 -7.68 22.60
C ALA A 20 -18.95 -7.79 23.53
N SER A 21 -18.57 -6.69 24.18
CA SER A 21 -17.45 -6.62 25.13
C SER A 21 -17.78 -7.23 26.51
N HIS A 22 -19.04 -7.59 26.78
CA HIS A 22 -19.42 -8.20 28.05
C HIS A 22 -18.81 -9.59 28.18
N LYS A 23 -18.15 -9.89 29.29
CA LYS A 23 -17.41 -11.16 29.51
C LYS A 23 -18.19 -12.43 29.10
N LYS A 24 -19.48 -12.51 29.44
CA LYS A 24 -20.36 -13.64 29.07
C LYS A 24 -20.50 -13.82 27.56
N VAL A 25 -20.52 -12.74 26.77
CA VAL A 25 -20.61 -12.77 25.31
C VAL A 25 -19.20 -12.87 24.71
N TRP A 26 -18.26 -12.12 25.28
CA TRP A 26 -16.85 -12.05 24.90
C TRP A 26 -16.20 -13.42 24.82
N ASP A 27 -16.49 -14.30 25.79
CA ASP A 27 -15.88 -15.62 25.85
C ASP A 27 -16.36 -16.59 24.74
N HIS A 28 -17.48 -16.28 24.08
CA HIS A 28 -17.97 -17.03 22.92
C HIS A 28 -17.26 -16.65 21.62
N PHE A 29 -16.56 -15.51 21.58
CA PHE A 29 -15.81 -15.09 20.40
C PHE A 29 -14.45 -15.75 20.35
N THR A 30 -14.03 -16.11 19.14
CA THR A 30 -12.64 -16.52 18.87
C THR A 30 -11.68 -15.36 19.07
N LYS A 31 -10.39 -15.67 19.25
CA LYS A 31 -9.34 -14.65 19.39
C LYS A 31 -9.27 -13.69 18.20
N ALA A 32 -9.53 -14.17 16.98
CA ALA A 32 -9.58 -13.33 15.78
C ALA A 32 -10.81 -12.42 15.75
N GLN A 33 -11.98 -12.94 16.13
CA GLN A 33 -13.20 -12.15 16.23
C GLN A 33 -13.11 -11.05 17.30
N ARG A 34 -12.51 -11.36 18.47
CA ARG A 34 -12.26 -10.36 19.53
C ARG A 34 -11.41 -9.20 19.04
N LYS A 35 -10.32 -9.50 18.29
CA LYS A 35 -9.48 -8.47 17.67
C LYS A 35 -10.25 -7.60 16.67
N ASN A 36 -11.11 -8.20 15.84
CA ASN A 36 -11.93 -7.44 14.88
C ASN A 36 -12.95 -6.55 15.60
N ILE A 37 -13.60 -7.07 16.66
CA ILE A 37 -14.56 -6.31 17.48
C ILE A 37 -13.88 -5.12 18.17
N GLU A 38 -12.70 -5.32 18.76
CA GLU A 38 -11.91 -4.23 19.34
C GLU A 38 -11.53 -3.17 18.30
N MET A 39 -11.11 -3.60 17.11
CA MET A 39 -10.75 -2.71 16.01
C MET A 39 -11.94 -1.86 15.55
N TRP A 40 -13.09 -2.48 15.28
CA TRP A 40 -14.29 -1.76 14.83
C TRP A 40 -14.86 -0.87 15.93
N LYS A 41 -14.77 -1.29 17.19
CA LYS A 41 -15.14 -0.44 18.34
C LYS A 41 -14.29 0.83 18.39
N LYS A 42 -12.98 0.70 18.19
CA LYS A 42 -12.05 1.84 18.13
C LYS A 42 -12.41 2.80 16.98
N GLN A 43 -12.60 2.27 15.78
CA GLN A 43 -12.98 3.08 14.60
C GLN A 43 -14.33 3.78 14.78
N SER A 44 -15.30 3.11 15.40
CA SER A 44 -16.61 3.72 15.71
C SER A 44 -16.48 4.89 16.69
N SER A 45 -15.62 4.78 17.71
CA SER A 45 -15.39 5.86 18.66
C SER A 45 -14.61 7.03 18.04
N GLU A 46 -13.69 6.78 17.13
CA GLU A 46 -12.98 7.81 16.36
C GLU A 46 -13.95 8.62 15.47
N ILE A 47 -14.87 7.95 14.76
CA ILE A 47 -15.90 8.63 13.93
C ILE A 47 -16.78 9.55 14.78
N LYS A 48 -17.16 9.10 15.99
CA LYS A 48 -17.98 9.89 16.91
C LYS A 48 -17.23 11.11 17.45
N ALA A 49 -15.93 10.96 17.76
CA ALA A 49 -15.10 12.06 18.21
C ALA A 49 -15.00 13.15 17.13
N VAL A 50 -14.78 12.77 15.87
CA VAL A 50 -14.74 13.70 14.73
C VAL A 50 -16.09 14.39 14.52
N GLN A 51 -17.21 13.64 14.58
CA GLN A 51 -18.55 14.24 14.46
C GLN A 51 -18.87 15.22 15.60
N LEU A 52 -18.38 14.96 16.80
CA LEU A 52 -18.54 15.87 17.94
C LEU A 52 -17.70 17.14 17.76
N GLU A 53 -16.46 17.01 17.27
CA GLU A 53 -15.56 18.12 16.96
C GLU A 53 -16.13 19.01 15.82
N GLU A 54 -16.69 18.40 14.76
CA GLU A 54 -17.38 19.09 13.67
C GLU A 54 -18.61 19.87 14.18
N SER A 55 -19.41 19.26 15.05
CA SER A 55 -20.57 19.92 15.66
C SER A 55 -20.22 21.05 16.63
N LEU A 56 -19.03 21.01 17.25
CA LEU A 56 -18.56 22.07 18.13
C LEU A 56 -18.05 23.28 17.32
N MET A 57 -17.32 23.00 16.23
CA MET A 57 -16.86 24.02 15.28
C MET A 57 -18.01 24.74 14.56
N GLU A 58 -19.12 24.05 14.26
CA GLU A 58 -20.32 24.70 13.68
C GLU A 58 -21.06 25.61 14.68
N GLY A 59 -20.85 25.44 15.99
CA GLY A 59 -21.52 26.21 17.05
C GLY A 59 -20.77 27.46 17.54
N GLU A 60 -19.48 27.63 17.22
CA GLU A 60 -18.66 28.76 17.66
C GLU A 60 -18.74 30.00 16.74
N GLY A 61 -19.62 29.99 15.74
CA GLY A 61 -19.83 31.09 14.79
C GLY A 61 -20.79 32.21 15.25
N GLU A 62 -21.47 32.05 16.39
CA GLU A 62 -22.40 33.06 16.92
C GLU A 62 -21.72 33.94 17.97
N MET A 63 -20.81 34.83 17.53
CA MET A 63 -20.46 36.02 18.31
C MET A 63 -21.61 37.02 18.20
N GLU A 64 -22.49 37.05 19.20
CA GLU A 64 -23.40 38.18 19.40
C GLU A 64 -22.57 39.43 19.70
N VAL A 65 -22.43 40.29 18.68
CA VAL A 65 -21.99 41.67 18.88
C VAL A 65 -23.02 42.35 19.76
N SER A 66 -22.70 42.56 21.04
CA SER A 66 -23.49 43.43 21.90
C SER A 66 -23.30 44.86 21.40
N ASP A 67 -24.22 45.31 20.53
CA ASP A 67 -24.42 46.71 20.18
C ASP A 67 -24.98 47.44 21.40
N SER A 68 -24.08 48.03 22.20
CA SER A 68 -24.47 48.94 23.28
C SER A 68 -24.43 50.37 22.75
N GLU A 69 -25.63 50.91 22.67
CA GLU A 69 -26.07 52.16 22.08
C GLU A 69 -25.35 53.41 22.60
N GLU A 70 -25.09 54.33 21.68
CA GLU A 70 -24.55 55.68 21.90
C GLU A 70 -25.57 56.58 22.65
N GLU A 71 -25.21 57.10 23.83
CA GLU A 71 -25.87 58.29 24.40
C GLU A 71 -24.96 59.53 24.22
N PRO A 72 -25.45 60.65 23.65
CA PRO A 72 -24.65 61.85 23.49
C PRO A 72 -24.87 62.80 24.68
N GLN A 73 -23.86 62.96 25.55
CA GLN A 73 -23.84 64.06 26.53
C GLN A 73 -22.58 64.94 26.43
N ARG A 74 -22.80 66.09 25.79
CA ARG A 74 -22.39 67.46 26.20
C ARG A 74 -20.89 67.78 26.45
N LYS A 75 -20.31 68.45 25.44
CA LYS A 75 -19.34 69.58 25.46
C LYS A 75 -18.45 69.86 26.71
N LYS A 76 -17.13 69.86 26.41
CA LYS A 76 -15.97 70.67 26.90
C LYS A 76 -15.33 70.27 28.24
N THR A 77 -14.06 69.81 28.19
CA THR A 77 -12.85 70.58 28.60
C THR A 77 -11.61 69.85 28.05
N ARG A 78 -10.79 70.56 27.26
CA ARG A 78 -9.56 70.09 26.60
C ARG A 78 -8.39 70.21 27.59
N ASN A 79 -7.58 69.15 27.71
CA ASN A 79 -6.25 69.04 28.38
C ASN A 79 -6.09 68.15 29.64
N GLN A 80 -6.97 67.17 29.94
CA GLN A 80 -6.66 66.15 30.96
C GLN A 80 -7.04 64.70 30.57
N SER A 81 -7.81 64.51 29.49
CA SER A 81 -8.21 63.20 28.97
C SER A 81 -7.12 62.49 28.15
N ASP A 82 -6.24 63.23 27.45
CA ASP A 82 -5.20 62.64 26.59
C ASP A 82 -4.19 61.77 27.36
N ALA A 83 -3.87 62.11 28.61
CA ALA A 83 -2.89 61.37 29.41
C ALA A 83 -3.45 60.04 29.95
N HIS A 84 -4.77 59.92 30.12
CA HIS A 84 -5.40 58.67 30.55
C HIS A 84 -5.50 57.69 29.37
N ASP A 85 -5.90 58.19 28.20
CA ASP A 85 -5.98 57.40 26.96
C ASP A 85 -4.60 56.88 26.54
N ASP A 86 -3.54 57.68 26.71
CA ASP A 86 -2.16 57.24 26.44
C ASP A 86 -1.68 56.13 27.40
N VAL A 87 -2.07 56.20 28.67
CA VAL A 87 -1.72 55.18 29.69
C VAL A 87 -2.47 53.88 29.42
N GLU A 88 -3.76 53.95 29.07
CA GLU A 88 -4.56 52.79 28.70
C GLU A 88 -4.01 52.12 27.44
N ARG A 89 -3.68 52.90 26.41
CA ARG A 89 -3.05 52.41 25.19
C ARG A 89 -1.68 51.77 25.45
N LEU A 90 -0.86 52.35 26.33
CA LEU A 90 0.41 51.76 26.75
C LEU A 90 0.22 50.42 27.47
N GLN A 91 -0.83 50.32 28.28
CA GLN A 91 -1.17 49.08 28.99
C GLN A 91 -1.63 47.99 28.02
N THR A 92 -2.50 48.31 27.06
CA THR A 92 -2.91 47.37 26.00
C THR A 92 -1.72 46.89 25.17
N LEU A 93 -0.85 47.81 24.73
CA LEU A 93 0.35 47.43 23.97
C LEU A 93 1.30 46.54 24.78
N LYS A 94 1.37 46.72 26.10
CA LYS A 94 2.17 45.87 26.98
C LYS A 94 1.57 44.47 27.10
N GLU A 95 0.26 44.37 27.28
CA GLU A 95 -0.47 43.10 27.32
C GLU A 95 -0.37 42.34 25.99
N GLU A 96 -0.48 43.05 24.86
CA GLU A 96 -0.23 42.51 23.53
C GLU A 96 1.22 42.01 23.39
N ASN A 97 2.20 42.77 23.88
CA ASN A 97 3.61 42.33 23.85
C ASN A 97 3.83 41.07 24.68
N ASP A 98 3.24 40.98 25.87
CA ASP A 98 3.34 39.82 26.74
C ASP A 98 2.62 38.60 26.13
N SER A 99 1.46 38.81 25.50
CA SER A 99 0.74 37.78 24.74
C SER A 99 1.58 37.24 23.57
N LEU A 100 2.17 38.14 22.77
CA LEU A 100 3.05 37.77 21.66
C LEU A 100 4.30 37.00 22.14
N ARG A 101 4.88 37.38 23.29
CA ARG A 101 6.00 36.62 23.89
C ARG A 101 5.60 35.21 24.27
N CYS A 102 4.44 35.03 24.91
CA CYS A 102 3.90 33.72 25.24
C CYS A 102 3.66 32.87 23.98
N GLN A 103 3.10 33.48 22.93
CA GLN A 103 2.85 32.80 21.67
C GLN A 103 4.15 32.38 20.96
N LEU A 104 5.18 33.23 20.96
CA LEU A 104 6.48 32.90 20.40
C LEU A 104 7.17 31.75 21.15
N GLU A 105 7.08 31.72 22.48
CA GLU A 105 7.65 30.61 23.26
C GLU A 105 6.87 29.31 23.02
N ALA A 106 5.55 29.37 22.82
CA ALA A 106 4.75 28.22 22.43
C ALA A 106 5.19 27.66 21.06
N TYR A 107 5.32 28.51 20.04
CA TYR A 107 5.80 28.07 18.72
C TYR A 107 7.23 27.54 18.75
N LYS A 108 8.10 28.13 19.56
CA LYS A 108 9.46 27.64 19.74
C LYS A 108 9.46 26.23 20.35
N ASN A 109 8.65 25.99 21.37
CA ASN A 109 8.49 24.66 21.97
C ASN A 109 7.91 23.64 20.99
N GLU A 110 6.91 24.03 20.19
CA GLU A 110 6.33 23.18 19.16
C GLU A 110 7.36 22.79 18.09
N VAL A 111 8.16 23.76 17.63
CA VAL A 111 9.26 23.52 16.68
C VAL A 111 10.30 22.57 17.27
N ASP A 112 10.69 22.75 18.53
CA ASP A 112 11.67 21.88 19.19
C ASP A 112 11.12 20.46 19.40
N LEU A 113 9.83 20.32 19.71
CA LEU A 113 9.14 19.04 19.77
C LEU A 113 9.15 18.34 18.42
N LEU A 114 8.74 19.02 17.35
CA LEU A 114 8.73 18.50 15.98
C LEU A 114 10.13 18.09 15.51
N LYS A 115 11.16 18.87 15.81
CA LYS A 115 12.55 18.51 15.52
C LYS A 115 12.98 17.25 16.27
N SER A 116 12.60 17.12 17.54
CA SER A 116 12.94 15.94 18.36
C SER A 116 12.24 14.68 17.84
N GLU A 117 10.97 14.79 17.45
CA GLU A 117 10.17 13.70 16.91
C GLU A 117 10.70 13.26 15.55
N THR A 118 10.94 14.20 14.64
CA THR A 118 11.53 13.94 13.33
C THR A 118 12.89 13.23 13.47
N LYS A 119 13.74 13.69 14.39
CA LYS A 119 15.03 13.06 14.65
C LYS A 119 14.88 11.64 15.18
N SER A 120 13.96 11.41 16.12
CA SER A 120 13.66 10.09 16.67
C SER A 120 13.15 9.13 15.58
N GLU A 121 12.29 9.61 14.68
CA GLU A 121 11.78 8.84 13.55
C GLU A 121 12.91 8.46 12.58
N ILE A 122 13.78 9.41 12.23
CA ILE A 122 14.95 9.16 11.37
C ILE A 122 15.85 8.09 12.01
N ASP A 123 16.16 8.21 13.30
CA ASP A 123 17.00 7.24 14.02
C ASP A 123 16.35 5.84 14.05
N ALA A 124 15.03 5.75 14.19
CA ALA A 124 14.30 4.49 14.14
C ALA A 124 14.35 3.86 12.74
N LYS A 125 14.14 4.66 11.68
CA LYS A 125 14.25 4.21 10.28
C LYS A 125 15.67 3.78 9.92
N ASP A 126 16.68 4.47 10.42
CA ASP A 126 18.08 4.12 10.20
C ASP A 126 18.43 2.77 10.87
N LYS A 127 17.97 2.54 12.11
CA LYS A 127 18.11 1.24 12.79
C LYS A 127 17.42 0.12 12.01
N GLN A 128 16.19 0.34 11.55
CA GLN A 128 15.45 -0.64 10.73
C GLN A 128 16.21 -0.96 9.44
N THR A 129 16.74 0.08 8.77
CA THR A 129 17.50 -0.06 7.52
C THR A 129 18.78 -0.88 7.75
N LYS A 130 19.53 -0.60 8.81
CA LYS A 130 20.73 -1.35 9.18
C LYS A 130 20.44 -2.83 9.46
N MET A 131 19.35 -3.12 10.18
CA MET A 131 18.92 -4.50 10.42
C MET A 131 18.62 -5.22 9.10
N LEU A 132 17.82 -4.61 8.23
CA LEU A 132 17.47 -5.20 6.93
C LEU A 132 18.70 -5.42 6.05
N GLN A 133 19.64 -4.47 6.02
CA GLN A 133 20.91 -4.62 5.31
C GLN A 133 21.73 -5.81 5.84
N GLN A 134 21.79 -5.98 7.17
CA GLN A 134 22.47 -7.11 7.78
C GLN A 134 21.80 -8.45 7.45
N THR A 135 20.46 -8.51 7.51
CA THR A 135 19.71 -9.71 7.11
C THR A 135 19.92 -10.05 5.64
N LEU A 136 19.87 -9.05 4.75
CA LEU A 136 20.10 -9.24 3.31
C LEU A 136 21.50 -9.78 3.04
N LYS A 137 22.53 -9.21 3.69
CA LYS A 137 23.90 -9.68 3.56
C LYS A 137 24.05 -11.14 4.03
N GLY A 138 23.48 -11.49 5.18
CA GLY A 138 23.51 -12.86 5.69
C GLY A 138 22.80 -13.86 4.77
N MET A 139 21.64 -13.48 4.22
CA MET A 139 20.90 -14.31 3.27
C MET A 139 21.68 -14.49 1.96
N GLN A 140 22.34 -13.45 1.46
CA GLN A 140 23.20 -13.53 0.27
C GLN A 140 24.40 -14.46 0.50
N GLU A 141 25.05 -14.38 1.66
CA GLU A 141 26.15 -15.30 2.05
C GLU A 141 25.68 -16.76 2.09
N GLN A 142 24.50 -17.02 2.68
CA GLN A 142 23.92 -18.37 2.72
C GLN A 142 23.60 -18.89 1.30
N LEU A 143 23.09 -18.04 0.41
CA LEU A 143 22.76 -18.41 -0.97
C LEU A 143 24.03 -18.74 -1.77
N MET A 144 25.10 -17.96 -1.59
CA MET A 144 26.40 -18.23 -2.19
C MET A 144 27.00 -19.55 -1.69
N GLN A 145 26.91 -19.83 -0.38
CA GLN A 145 27.37 -21.09 0.20
C GLN A 145 26.56 -22.29 -0.30
N SER A 146 25.24 -22.15 -0.42
CA SER A 146 24.36 -23.20 -0.96
C SER A 146 24.67 -23.50 -2.42
N ARG A 147 24.90 -22.48 -3.26
CA ARG A 147 25.34 -22.69 -4.65
C ARG A 147 26.68 -23.42 -4.74
N LYS A 148 27.64 -23.07 -3.87
CA LYS A 148 28.94 -23.74 -3.82
C LYS A 148 28.80 -25.21 -3.44
N GLN A 149 27.97 -25.53 -2.45
CA GLN A 149 27.70 -26.90 -2.05
C GLN A 149 27.02 -27.70 -3.17
N GLN A 150 26.00 -27.11 -3.81
CA GLN A 150 25.30 -27.73 -4.93
C GLN A 150 26.24 -28.08 -6.09
N ALA A 151 27.18 -27.19 -6.44
CA ALA A 151 28.17 -27.45 -7.46
C ALA A 151 29.12 -28.62 -7.11
N GLN A 152 29.47 -28.78 -5.83
CA GLN A 152 30.27 -29.92 -5.36
C GLN A 152 29.48 -31.23 -5.42
N ASP A 153 28.21 -31.19 -5.01
CA ASP A 153 27.33 -32.34 -5.04
C ASP A 153 27.06 -32.79 -6.48
N ASP A 154 26.82 -31.86 -7.40
CA ASP A 154 26.67 -32.13 -8.84
C ASP A 154 27.91 -32.83 -9.43
N GLN A 155 29.11 -32.40 -9.02
CA GLN A 155 30.35 -33.05 -9.46
C GLN A 155 30.45 -34.48 -8.90
N LYS A 156 30.10 -34.68 -7.63
CA LYS A 156 30.12 -36.00 -6.99
C LYS A 156 29.11 -36.96 -7.62
N ILE A 157 27.93 -36.45 -7.97
CA ILE A 157 26.89 -37.21 -8.69
C ILE A 157 27.42 -37.66 -10.05
N LYS A 158 28.07 -36.76 -10.82
CA LYS A 158 28.69 -37.13 -12.11
C LYS A 158 29.72 -38.24 -11.95
N ASP A 159 30.64 -38.12 -10.99
CA ASP A 159 31.68 -39.12 -10.74
C ASP A 159 31.08 -40.48 -10.35
N LEU A 160 30.08 -40.49 -9.47
CA LEU A 160 29.36 -41.70 -9.06
C LEU A 160 28.59 -42.34 -10.23
N THR A 161 27.95 -41.54 -11.07
CA THR A 161 27.22 -42.02 -12.26
C THR A 161 28.16 -42.69 -13.26
N VAL A 162 29.35 -42.13 -13.47
CA VAL A 162 30.38 -42.74 -14.33
C VAL A 162 30.84 -44.08 -13.76
N LYS A 163 31.11 -44.16 -12.45
CA LYS A 163 31.52 -45.41 -11.79
C LYS A 163 30.44 -46.49 -11.92
N LEU A 164 29.18 -46.16 -11.67
CA LEU A 164 28.05 -47.10 -11.73
C LEU A 164 27.84 -47.65 -13.15
N ASN A 165 28.01 -46.80 -14.17
CA ASN A 165 27.96 -47.23 -15.56
C ASN A 165 29.16 -48.09 -15.98
N ALA A 166 30.33 -47.90 -15.35
CA ALA A 166 31.50 -48.75 -15.56
C ALA A 166 31.32 -50.14 -14.92
N THR A 167 30.68 -50.23 -13.75
CA THR A 167 30.42 -51.52 -13.06
C THR A 167 29.32 -52.35 -13.73
N LYS A 168 28.36 -51.72 -14.43
CA LYS A 168 27.30 -52.42 -15.19
C LYS A 168 27.78 -53.12 -16.47
N LYS A 169 29.04 -52.96 -16.88
CA LYS A 169 29.59 -53.63 -18.08
C LYS A 169 30.16 -55.04 -17.82
N GLU A 170 30.12 -55.56 -16.59
CA GLU A 170 30.79 -56.83 -16.25
C GLU A 170 29.91 -57.97 -15.72
N GLU A 171 28.57 -57.90 -15.77
CA GLU A 171 27.69 -59.02 -15.36
C GLU A 171 26.72 -59.44 -16.48
N PRO A 172 26.82 -60.67 -17.03
CA PRO A 172 25.79 -61.27 -17.86
C PRO A 172 24.98 -62.27 -17.02
N SER A 173 23.65 -62.13 -16.91
CA SER A 173 22.73 -63.27 -16.78
C SER A 173 21.26 -62.84 -16.82
N GLU A 174 20.53 -63.60 -17.63
CA GLU A 174 19.10 -63.78 -17.83
C GLU A 174 18.20 -63.61 -16.60
N SER A 175 16.99 -63.08 -16.83
CA SER A 175 15.74 -63.55 -16.20
C SER A 175 14.53 -62.95 -16.94
N GLU A 176 13.86 -63.82 -17.69
CA GLU A 176 12.43 -63.85 -18.04
C GLU A 176 11.58 -62.57 -17.87
N ILE A 177 11.12 -62.03 -19.00
CA ILE A 177 9.87 -61.28 -19.07
C ILE A 177 8.87 -62.11 -19.88
N ILE A 178 7.80 -62.50 -19.20
CA ILE A 178 6.64 -63.24 -19.67
C ILE A 178 6.00 -62.52 -20.86
N THR A 179 5.78 -63.26 -21.93
CA THR A 179 4.96 -62.90 -23.10
C THR A 179 3.48 -62.85 -22.73
N LEU A 180 2.84 -61.71 -22.97
CA LEU A 180 1.40 -61.62 -23.19
C LEU A 180 1.19 -60.75 -24.43
N ASP A 181 0.87 -61.46 -25.52
CA ASP A 181 0.45 -60.93 -26.81
C ASP A 181 -0.71 -59.95 -26.68
N LYS A 182 -0.60 -58.83 -27.41
CA LYS A 182 -1.70 -58.18 -28.14
C LYS A 182 -1.15 -57.14 -29.12
N ASP A 183 -1.00 -57.63 -30.36
CA ASP A 183 -1.31 -57.00 -31.64
C ASP A 183 -0.98 -55.51 -31.88
N ASP A 184 0.00 -55.32 -32.79
CA ASP A 184 0.00 -54.44 -33.97
C ASP A 184 -0.51 -52.99 -33.84
N ASP A 185 0.40 -52.00 -33.96
CA ASP A 185 0.83 -51.50 -35.27
C ASP A 185 1.92 -50.42 -35.13
N VAL A 186 2.76 -50.35 -36.15
CA VAL A 186 4.06 -49.69 -36.27
C VAL A 186 4.03 -48.14 -36.29
N ASN A 187 5.01 -47.48 -35.66
CA ASN A 187 6.04 -46.72 -36.38
C ASN A 187 7.16 -46.22 -35.43
N LEU A 188 8.38 -46.36 -35.93
CA LEU A 188 9.67 -46.14 -35.30
C LEU A 188 10.16 -44.69 -35.55
N GLU A 189 11.14 -44.29 -34.73
CA GLU A 189 12.15 -43.24 -34.97
C GLU A 189 11.83 -41.79 -34.55
N GLU A 190 12.17 -41.50 -33.28
CA GLU A 190 12.78 -40.25 -32.87
C GLU A 190 14.28 -40.25 -33.24
N PRO A 191 14.83 -39.13 -33.76
CA PRO A 191 16.17 -38.74 -33.34
C PRO A 191 16.20 -37.35 -32.70
N ARG A 192 16.95 -37.30 -31.60
CA ARG A 192 17.17 -36.16 -30.72
C ARG A 192 17.97 -35.03 -31.38
N THR A 193 17.47 -33.79 -31.15
CA THR A 193 18.20 -32.49 -30.96
C THR A 193 18.89 -31.84 -32.18
N PRO A 194 18.97 -30.49 -32.30
CA PRO A 194 18.97 -29.49 -31.22
C PRO A 194 17.95 -28.33 -31.36
N LYS A 195 17.75 -27.67 -30.21
CA LYS A 195 17.01 -26.44 -29.95
C LYS A 195 17.05 -25.43 -31.11
N GLN A 196 15.93 -25.26 -31.80
CA GLN A 196 15.62 -24.00 -32.47
C GLN A 196 14.61 -23.27 -31.58
N LEU A 197 15.06 -22.15 -30.97
CA LEU A 197 14.18 -21.15 -30.39
C LEU A 197 13.32 -20.59 -31.52
N VAL A 198 12.24 -21.28 -31.84
CA VAL A 198 11.18 -20.74 -32.68
C VAL A 198 10.50 -19.71 -31.79
N LEU A 199 10.88 -18.44 -31.99
CA LEU A 199 10.05 -17.29 -31.68
C LEU A 199 8.70 -17.56 -32.33
N THR A 200 7.77 -18.15 -31.58
CA THR A 200 6.35 -18.16 -31.90
C THR A 200 5.87 -16.73 -31.71
N SER A 201 6.22 -15.86 -32.66
CA SER A 201 5.51 -14.62 -32.88
C SER A 201 4.12 -15.02 -33.36
N SER A 202 3.27 -15.40 -32.42
CA SER A 202 1.83 -15.39 -32.61
C SER A 202 1.51 -13.98 -33.09
N LEU A 203 1.08 -13.83 -34.34
CA LEU A 203 0.64 -12.56 -34.89
C LEU A 203 -0.58 -12.11 -34.08
N VAL A 204 -0.35 -11.34 -33.02
CA VAL A 204 -1.40 -10.76 -32.20
C VAL A 204 -2.13 -9.76 -33.08
N GLN A 205 -3.32 -10.09 -33.56
CA GLN A 205 -4.17 -9.15 -34.30
C GLN A 205 -4.60 -8.01 -33.35
N ILE A 206 -4.04 -6.81 -33.55
CA ILE A 206 -4.35 -5.62 -32.77
C ILE A 206 -5.42 -4.82 -33.53
N SER A 207 -6.60 -4.67 -32.94
CA SER A 207 -7.62 -3.78 -33.51
C SER A 207 -7.29 -2.30 -33.24
N GLN A 208 -7.92 -1.37 -33.96
CA GLN A 208 -7.74 0.07 -33.68
C GLN A 208 -8.16 0.43 -32.24
N LYS A 209 -9.22 -0.22 -31.74
CA LYS A 209 -9.67 -0.10 -30.35
C LYS A 209 -8.58 -0.58 -29.39
N ASP A 210 -7.99 -1.75 -29.63
CA ASP A 210 -6.91 -2.29 -28.81
C ASP A 210 -5.69 -1.35 -28.80
N ALA A 211 -5.28 -0.85 -29.98
CA ALA A 211 -4.15 0.06 -30.10
C ALA A 211 -4.35 1.34 -29.27
N LYS A 212 -5.56 1.93 -29.32
CA LYS A 212 -5.93 3.10 -28.53
C LYS A 212 -5.87 2.80 -27.02
N LEU A 213 -6.48 1.68 -26.60
CA LEU A 213 -6.49 1.28 -25.19
C LEU A 213 -5.10 0.96 -24.66
N ILE A 214 -4.28 0.25 -25.42
CA ILE A 214 -2.88 -0.04 -25.08
C ILE A 214 -2.13 1.28 -24.89
N GLY A 215 -2.29 2.24 -25.78
CA GLY A 215 -1.68 3.57 -25.66
C GLY A 215 -2.09 4.29 -24.38
N LEU A 216 -3.40 4.37 -24.11
CA LEU A 216 -3.92 5.04 -22.90
C LEU A 216 -3.45 4.36 -21.60
N ILE A 217 -3.51 3.03 -21.54
CA ILE A 217 -3.06 2.25 -20.38
C ILE A 217 -1.55 2.42 -20.19
N ALA A 218 -0.77 2.36 -21.26
CA ALA A 218 0.68 2.54 -21.21
C ALA A 218 1.04 3.93 -20.66
N THR A 219 0.44 5.00 -21.17
CA THR A 219 0.69 6.37 -20.68
C THR A 219 0.30 6.52 -19.21
N PHE A 220 -0.86 5.98 -18.82
CA PHE A 220 -1.32 6.03 -17.43
C PHE A 220 -0.36 5.29 -16.49
N LEU A 221 0.03 4.06 -16.83
CA LEU A 221 0.93 3.27 -16.01
C LEU A 221 2.36 3.81 -15.99
N HIS A 222 2.79 4.50 -17.06
CA HIS A 222 4.13 5.11 -17.12
C HIS A 222 4.32 6.19 -16.06
N ILE A 223 3.27 6.94 -15.73
CA ILE A 223 3.30 7.94 -14.65
C ILE A 223 2.99 7.34 -13.26
N HIS A 224 2.80 6.02 -13.14
CA HIS A 224 2.46 5.33 -11.89
C HIS A 224 3.57 4.34 -11.48
N PRO A 225 4.60 4.79 -10.74
CA PRO A 225 5.80 3.99 -10.46
C PRO A 225 5.51 2.70 -9.65
N PHE A 226 4.40 2.67 -8.90
CA PHE A 226 3.98 1.51 -8.11
C PHE A 226 2.88 0.68 -8.78
N GLY A 227 2.57 0.98 -10.04
CA GLY A 227 1.47 0.37 -10.77
C GLY A 227 0.08 0.79 -10.26
N ALA A 228 -0.95 0.16 -10.81
CA ALA A 228 -2.35 0.43 -10.50
C ALA A 228 -3.19 -0.85 -10.50
N SER A 229 -4.28 -0.87 -9.73
CA SER A 229 -5.28 -1.94 -9.82
C SER A 229 -6.07 -1.83 -11.12
N VAL A 230 -6.72 -2.93 -11.52
CA VAL A 230 -7.61 -2.95 -12.70
C VAL A 230 -8.76 -1.96 -12.53
N ASP A 231 -9.34 -1.86 -11.32
CA ASP A 231 -10.44 -0.94 -11.04
C ASP A 231 -10.03 0.53 -11.18
N TYR A 232 -8.80 0.87 -10.79
CA TYR A 232 -8.30 2.24 -10.93
C TYR A 232 -8.03 2.60 -12.40
N LEU A 233 -7.40 1.69 -13.15
CA LEU A 233 -7.23 1.81 -14.59
C LEU A 233 -8.57 1.96 -15.31
N TRP A 234 -9.53 1.10 -14.98
CA TRP A 234 -10.86 1.13 -15.56
C TRP A 234 -11.58 2.45 -15.26
N SER A 235 -11.50 2.96 -14.03
CA SER A 235 -12.08 4.26 -13.65
C SER A 235 -11.51 5.43 -14.46
N TYR A 236 -10.22 5.36 -14.80
CA TYR A 236 -9.58 6.34 -15.69
C TYR A 236 -10.07 6.17 -17.15
N LEU A 237 -10.07 4.94 -17.66
CA LEU A 237 -10.45 4.64 -19.04
C LEU A 237 -11.94 4.93 -19.32
N GLN A 238 -12.82 4.73 -18.35
CA GLN A 238 -14.26 4.98 -18.49
C GLN A 238 -14.58 6.43 -18.90
N LYS A 239 -13.74 7.39 -18.48
CA LYS A 239 -13.89 8.81 -18.84
C LYS A 239 -13.58 9.07 -20.32
N MET A 240 -12.69 8.28 -20.91
CA MET A 240 -12.21 8.44 -22.29
C MET A 240 -12.94 7.50 -23.27
N GLU A 241 -13.37 6.34 -22.79
CA GLU A 241 -14.04 5.31 -23.56
C GLU A 241 -15.21 4.70 -22.76
N PRO A 242 -16.40 5.32 -22.84
CA PRO A 242 -17.59 4.83 -22.16
C PRO A 242 -17.97 3.43 -22.66
N GLY A 243 -18.26 2.51 -21.74
CA GLY A 243 -18.73 1.15 -22.06
C GLY A 243 -17.67 0.05 -22.01
N ILE A 244 -16.41 0.38 -21.70
CA ILE A 244 -15.39 -0.64 -21.41
C ILE A 244 -15.67 -1.31 -20.05
N LYS A 245 -15.49 -2.63 -19.97
CA LYS A 245 -15.63 -3.41 -18.74
C LYS A 245 -14.27 -3.66 -18.09
N PRO A 246 -14.16 -3.79 -16.75
CA PRO A 246 -12.90 -4.10 -16.08
C PRO A 246 -12.22 -5.37 -16.63
N ASN A 247 -13.01 -6.42 -16.91
CA ASN A 247 -12.52 -7.67 -17.47
C ASN A 247 -11.90 -7.51 -18.86
N GLU A 248 -12.39 -6.57 -19.68
CA GLU A 248 -11.82 -6.28 -21.00
C GLU A 248 -10.46 -5.60 -20.87
N VAL A 249 -10.31 -4.70 -19.89
CA VAL A 249 -9.03 -4.04 -19.57
C VAL A 249 -8.00 -5.07 -19.11
N GLU A 250 -8.39 -5.97 -18.20
CA GLU A 250 -7.50 -7.01 -17.71
C GLU A 250 -7.09 -8.00 -18.81
N ALA A 251 -8.05 -8.50 -19.60
CA ALA A 251 -7.78 -9.41 -20.70
C ALA A 251 -6.87 -8.79 -21.77
N LEU A 252 -7.05 -7.50 -22.06
CA LEU A 252 -6.17 -6.77 -22.98
C LEU A 252 -4.73 -6.74 -22.45
N MET A 253 -4.51 -6.37 -21.19
CA MET A 253 -3.15 -6.31 -20.63
C MET A 253 -2.49 -7.69 -20.55
N GLN A 254 -3.24 -8.74 -20.23
CA GLN A 254 -2.73 -10.12 -20.23
C GLN A 254 -2.27 -10.59 -21.62
N ARG A 255 -2.87 -10.05 -22.69
CA ARG A 255 -2.49 -10.35 -24.08
C ARG A 255 -1.13 -9.78 -24.48
N PHE A 256 -0.62 -8.77 -23.77
CA PHE A 256 0.66 -8.11 -24.05
C PHE A 256 1.63 -8.16 -22.86
N PRO A 257 2.12 -9.35 -22.47
CA PRO A 257 2.96 -9.54 -21.29
C PRO A 257 4.35 -8.86 -21.38
N GLN A 258 4.78 -8.49 -22.58
CA GLN A 258 6.01 -7.70 -22.77
C GLN A 258 5.80 -6.20 -22.46
N VAL A 259 4.56 -5.72 -22.57
CA VAL A 259 4.19 -4.31 -22.38
C VAL A 259 3.65 -4.07 -20.97
N PHE A 260 2.84 -5.00 -20.46
CA PHE A 260 2.19 -4.90 -19.16
C PHE A 260 2.54 -6.11 -18.29
N LYS A 261 2.91 -5.84 -17.03
CA LYS A 261 3.25 -6.87 -16.05
C LYS A 261 2.30 -6.78 -14.86
N GLN A 262 1.77 -7.92 -14.42
CA GLN A 262 1.00 -8.01 -13.18
C GLN A 262 1.92 -8.47 -12.06
N ASP A 263 2.04 -7.65 -11.01
CA ASP A 263 2.81 -7.95 -9.81
C ASP A 263 1.90 -7.94 -8.58
N LEU A 264 2.25 -8.78 -7.59
CA LEU A 264 1.59 -8.82 -6.29
C LEU A 264 2.32 -7.89 -5.33
N PHE A 265 1.62 -6.90 -4.80
CA PHE A 265 2.12 -5.95 -3.83
C PHE A 265 1.50 -6.22 -2.45
N GLY A 266 2.28 -6.03 -1.39
CA GLY A 266 1.82 -6.19 0.00
C GLY A 266 2.27 -7.49 0.68
N ILE A 267 1.84 -7.69 1.93
CA ILE A 267 2.18 -8.85 2.76
C ILE A 267 0.89 -9.36 3.42
N GLY A 268 0.64 -10.68 3.33
CA GLY A 268 -0.46 -11.34 4.01
C GLY A 268 -1.85 -10.88 3.53
N ALA A 269 -2.67 -10.36 4.43
CA ALA A 269 -4.05 -9.95 4.15
C ALA A 269 -4.18 -8.69 3.27
N ASN A 270 -3.11 -7.90 3.12
CA ASN A 270 -3.08 -6.71 2.26
C ASN A 270 -2.42 -6.97 0.90
N MET A 271 -2.44 -8.22 0.42
CA MET A 271 -1.91 -8.57 -0.90
C MET A 271 -2.84 -8.03 -1.99
N GLU A 272 -2.33 -7.16 -2.85
CA GLU A 272 -3.07 -6.55 -3.96
C GLU A 272 -2.39 -6.83 -5.30
N ARG A 273 -3.20 -7.04 -6.35
CA ARG A 273 -2.71 -7.19 -7.73
C ARG A 273 -2.58 -5.81 -8.35
N ARG A 274 -1.38 -5.46 -8.81
CA ARG A 274 -1.13 -4.21 -9.54
C ARG A 274 -0.49 -4.48 -10.89
N TRP A 275 -0.92 -3.70 -11.86
CA TRP A 275 -0.38 -3.69 -13.21
C TRP A 275 0.66 -2.60 -13.36
N GLN A 276 1.77 -2.92 -14.01
CA GLN A 276 2.87 -2.02 -14.30
C GLN A 276 3.19 -2.00 -15.79
N PHE A 277 3.69 -0.87 -16.26
CA PHE A 277 4.19 -0.75 -17.62
C PHE A 277 5.66 -1.18 -17.70
N SER A 278 5.95 -2.17 -18.55
CA SER A 278 7.29 -2.76 -18.75
C SER A 278 7.81 -2.66 -20.18
N GLY A 279 7.10 -1.97 -21.09
CA GLY A 279 7.43 -1.94 -22.52
C GLY A 279 8.82 -1.39 -22.88
N PHE A 280 9.46 -0.62 -21.99
CA PHE A 280 10.82 -0.09 -22.20
C PHE A 280 11.93 -0.86 -21.45
N ASN A 281 11.58 -1.90 -20.66
CA ASN A 281 12.54 -2.61 -19.80
C ASN A 281 13.35 -3.71 -20.51
N VAL A 282 13.38 -3.72 -21.84
CA VAL A 282 13.98 -4.79 -22.66
C VAL A 282 15.52 -4.85 -22.54
N TYR A 283 16.19 -3.90 -21.87
CA TYR A 283 17.66 -3.84 -21.78
C TYR A 283 18.24 -3.63 -20.38
N ARG A 284 17.66 -4.24 -19.34
CA ARG A 284 18.26 -4.24 -17.99
C ARG A 284 18.72 -5.63 -17.54
N ASN A 285 19.44 -6.32 -18.42
CA ASN A 285 20.29 -7.46 -18.07
C ASN A 285 21.74 -7.08 -18.40
N HIS A 286 22.42 -6.41 -17.47
CA HIS A 286 23.88 -6.36 -17.37
C HIS A 286 24.26 -6.47 -15.90
#